data_AF-A0A9D5DL84-F1
#
_entry.id   AF-A0A9D5DL84-F1
#
_cell.length_a   1.000
_cell.length_b   1.000
_cell.length_c   1.000
_cell.angle_alpha   90.00
_cell.angle_beta   90.00
_cell.angle_gamma   90.00
#
_symmetry.space_group_name_H-M   'P 1'
#
loop_
_entity.id
_entity.type
_entity.pdbx_description
1 polymer ?
#
loop_
_entity_poly.entity_id
_entity_poly.type
_entity_poly.pdbx_seq_one_letter_code
_entity_poly.pdbx_strand_id
1 'polypeptide(L)'
;MTELQKQVEAIVNDGEQAEDFTVSNMEDALVADSRIMYHKGKQQDIQDMIDSQLEALKNKENRLKEWAEEAKRPYPESEQFYTHRLEFFLREQLEGGLKKKSIELPNVKLKMVKQQPEFTKDEDMLFKYAKANEMVKVKESTDWTAVKKAGKVVGNVLIDENGEQIPGVEVTPRPDKFSLEVIK
;
A
#
# COMPACT_ATOMS: atom_id res chain seq x y z
N MET A 1 -31.37 2.59 -6.02
CA MET A 1 -30.61 1.33 -6.21
C MET A 1 -30.06 1.31 -7.62
N THR A 2 -28.74 1.35 -7.76
CA THR A 2 -28.06 1.10 -9.04
C THR A 2 -28.28 -0.35 -9.49
N GLU A 3 -28.09 -0.64 -10.77
CA GLU A 3 -28.24 -2.00 -11.32
C GLU A 3 -27.36 -3.02 -10.57
N LEU A 4 -26.15 -2.60 -10.20
CA LEU A 4 -25.22 -3.33 -9.33
C LEU A 4 -25.83 -3.65 -7.96
N GLN A 5 -26.47 -2.67 -7.32
CA GLN A 5 -27.08 -2.88 -6.00
C GLN A 5 -28.23 -3.89 -6.07
N LYS A 6 -29.01 -3.90 -7.16
CA LYS A 6 -30.07 -4.90 -7.38
C LYS A 6 -29.51 -6.30 -7.62
N GLN A 7 -28.42 -6.42 -8.37
CA GLN A 7 -27.75 -7.70 -8.64
C GLN A 7 -27.12 -8.29 -7.38
N VAL A 8 -26.45 -7.45 -6.57
CA VAL A 8 -25.89 -7.87 -5.28
C VAL A 8 -27.00 -8.27 -4.31
N GLU A 9 -28.10 -7.52 -4.25
CA GLU A 9 -29.24 -7.84 -3.38
C GLU A 9 -29.93 -9.16 -3.79
N ALA A 10 -30.04 -9.45 -5.08
CA ALA A 10 -30.54 -10.74 -5.57
C ALA A 10 -29.64 -11.91 -5.15
N ILE A 11 -28.31 -11.76 -5.25
CA ILE A 11 -27.34 -12.79 -4.81
C ILE A 11 -27.39 -13.00 -3.30
N VAL A 12 -27.54 -11.92 -2.52
CA VAL A 12 -27.66 -11.99 -1.05
C VAL A 12 -28.94 -12.70 -0.62
N ASN A 13 -30.04 -12.49 -1.35
CA ASN A 13 -31.33 -13.10 -1.05
C ASN A 13 -31.45 -14.56 -1.52
N ASP A 14 -30.60 -15.02 -2.44
CA ASP A 14 -30.55 -16.40 -2.94
C ASP A 14 -29.68 -17.34 -2.08
N GLY A 15 -29.05 -16.80 -1.03
CA GLY A 15 -28.32 -17.61 -0.06
C GLY A 15 -29.28 -18.52 0.70
N GLU A 16 -29.32 -19.82 0.36
CA GLU A 16 -30.05 -20.82 1.12
C GLU A 16 -29.69 -20.74 2.61
N GLN A 17 -30.70 -20.64 3.47
CA GLN A 17 -30.51 -20.77 4.90
C GLN A 17 -29.96 -22.17 5.19
N ALA A 18 -28.91 -22.26 5.99
CA ALA A 18 -28.37 -23.55 6.40
C ALA A 18 -29.47 -24.35 7.10
N GLU A 19 -30.05 -25.32 6.40
CA GLU A 19 -30.84 -26.36 7.04
C GLU A 19 -29.94 -27.09 8.04
N ASP A 20 -30.53 -27.55 9.14
CA ASP A 20 -29.81 -28.25 10.20
C ASP A 20 -29.27 -29.59 9.66
N PHE A 21 -28.06 -29.57 9.10
CA PHE A 21 -27.41 -30.68 8.44
C PHE A 21 -26.27 -31.19 9.30
N THR A 22 -26.40 -32.43 9.80
CA THR A 22 -25.38 -33.09 10.61
C THR A 22 -24.69 -34.18 9.82
N VAL A 23 -23.35 -34.18 9.81
CA VAL A 23 -22.54 -35.24 9.18
C VAL A 23 -22.34 -36.37 10.19
N SER A 24 -23.00 -37.51 9.97
CA SER A 24 -22.93 -38.67 10.87
C SER A 24 -22.20 -39.86 10.26
N ASN A 25 -22.11 -39.93 8.93
CA ASN A 25 -21.47 -41.01 8.20
C ASN A 25 -20.62 -40.49 7.01
N MET A 26 -19.92 -41.41 6.34
CA MET A 26 -19.04 -41.06 5.21
C MET A 26 -19.82 -40.53 3.99
N GLU A 27 -21.05 -41.01 3.75
CA GLU A 27 -21.89 -40.51 2.66
C GLU A 27 -22.32 -39.06 2.92
N ASP A 28 -22.71 -38.73 4.16
CA ASP A 28 -23.00 -37.36 4.57
C ASP A 28 -21.79 -36.43 4.38
N ALA A 29 -20.58 -36.95 4.64
CA ALA A 29 -19.33 -36.21 4.46
C ALA A 29 -19.05 -35.91 2.97
N LEU A 30 -19.34 -36.84 2.05
CA LEU A 30 -19.22 -36.62 0.61
C LEU A 30 -20.25 -35.59 0.09
N VAL A 31 -21.45 -35.58 0.67
CA VAL A 31 -22.46 -34.57 0.38
C VAL A 31 -22.00 -33.19 0.88
N ALA A 32 -21.44 -33.13 2.10
CA ALA A 32 -20.87 -31.90 2.65
C ALA A 32 -19.72 -31.36 1.78
N ASP A 33 -18.81 -32.23 1.32
CA ASP A 33 -17.71 -31.88 0.42
C ASP A 33 -18.22 -31.30 -0.91
N SER A 34 -19.18 -31.98 -1.54
CA SER A 34 -19.80 -31.52 -2.79
C SER A 34 -20.47 -30.15 -2.63
N ARG A 35 -21.16 -29.91 -1.50
CA ARG A 35 -21.77 -28.61 -1.18
C ARG A 35 -20.71 -27.52 -0.97
N ILE A 36 -19.63 -27.82 -0.25
CA ILE A 36 -18.50 -26.88 -0.07
C ILE A 36 -17.93 -26.47 -1.44
N MET A 37 -17.72 -27.43 -2.34
CA MET A 37 -17.23 -27.16 -3.69
C MET A 37 -18.21 -26.33 -4.53
N TYR A 38 -19.50 -26.63 -4.46
CA TYR A 38 -20.55 -25.83 -5.10
C TYR A 38 -20.52 -24.36 -4.63
N HIS A 39 -20.51 -24.13 -3.31
CA HIS A 39 -20.47 -22.78 -2.76
C HIS A 39 -19.17 -22.06 -3.07
N LYS A 40 -18.01 -22.74 -3.06
CA LYS A 40 -16.75 -22.16 -3.52
C LYS A 40 -16.79 -21.75 -4.99
N GLY A 41 -17.41 -22.57 -5.85
CA GLY A 41 -17.65 -22.22 -7.26
C GLY A 41 -18.50 -20.95 -7.38
N LYS A 42 -19.62 -20.88 -6.66
CA LYS A 42 -20.47 -19.68 -6.63
C LYS A 42 -19.74 -18.43 -6.13
N GLN A 43 -18.94 -18.55 -5.08
CA GLN A 43 -18.11 -17.45 -4.59
C GLN A 43 -17.13 -16.98 -5.66
N GLN A 44 -16.51 -17.91 -6.40
CA GLN A 44 -15.62 -17.56 -7.51
C GLN A 44 -16.37 -16.86 -8.65
N ASP A 45 -17.54 -17.37 -9.06
CA ASP A 45 -18.35 -16.73 -10.11
C ASP A 45 -18.71 -15.28 -9.74
N ILE A 46 -19.10 -15.05 -8.48
CA ILE A 46 -19.38 -13.71 -7.94
C ILE A 46 -18.12 -12.84 -7.98
N GLN A 47 -16.97 -13.39 -7.58
CA GLN A 47 -15.69 -12.69 -7.59
C GLN A 47 -15.31 -12.28 -9.02
N ASP A 48 -15.40 -13.19 -9.99
CA ASP A 48 -15.07 -12.93 -11.40
C ASP A 48 -15.98 -11.86 -12.00
N MET A 49 -17.27 -11.87 -11.64
CA MET A 49 -18.23 -10.83 -12.03
C MET A 49 -17.86 -9.46 -11.44
N ILE A 50 -17.50 -9.40 -10.15
CA ILE A 50 -17.08 -8.17 -9.48
C ILE A 50 -15.78 -7.63 -10.10
N ASP A 51 -14.79 -8.49 -10.32
CA ASP A 51 -13.50 -8.13 -10.89
C ASP A 51 -13.67 -7.54 -12.29
N SER A 52 -14.51 -8.16 -13.13
CA SER A 52 -14.84 -7.64 -14.46
C SER A 52 -15.45 -6.23 -14.41
N GLN A 53 -16.31 -5.94 -13.42
CA GLN A 53 -16.89 -4.61 -13.26
C GLN A 53 -15.89 -3.60 -12.69
N LEU A 54 -15.03 -4.01 -11.76
CA LEU A 54 -13.95 -3.17 -11.24
C LEU A 54 -12.97 -2.78 -12.35
N GLU A 55 -12.62 -3.71 -13.24
CA GLU A 55 -11.80 -3.42 -14.42
C GLU A 55 -12.47 -2.41 -15.35
N ALA A 56 -13.77 -2.57 -15.64
CA ALA A 56 -14.51 -1.62 -16.45
C ALA A 56 -14.55 -0.21 -15.84
N LEU A 57 -14.70 -0.11 -14.51
CA LEU A 57 -14.66 1.17 -13.79
C LEU A 57 -13.26 1.78 -13.79
N LYS A 58 -12.22 0.97 -13.56
CA LYS A 58 -10.82 1.41 -13.62
C LYS A 58 -10.45 1.96 -15.00
N ASN A 59 -10.94 1.33 -16.07
CA ASN A 59 -10.75 1.83 -17.43
C ASN A 59 -11.44 3.18 -17.66
N LYS A 60 -12.62 3.40 -17.07
CA LYS A 60 -13.28 4.72 -17.11
C LYS A 60 -12.50 5.76 -16.31
N GLU A 61 -11.98 5.40 -15.13
CA GLU A 61 -11.14 6.27 -14.32
C GLU A 61 -9.87 6.69 -15.07
N ASN A 62 -9.20 5.74 -15.72
CA ASN A 62 -8.01 6.01 -16.53
C ASN A 62 -8.32 6.99 -17.67
N ARG A 63 -9.41 6.75 -18.43
CA ARG A 63 -9.85 7.68 -19.48
C ARG A 63 -10.14 9.08 -18.95
N LEU A 64 -10.76 9.18 -17.77
CA LEU A 64 -11.04 10.47 -17.13
C LEU A 64 -9.74 11.18 -16.71
N LYS A 65 -8.75 10.43 -16.21
CA LYS A 65 -7.42 10.97 -15.90
C LYS A 65 -6.71 11.46 -17.15
N GLU A 66 -6.69 10.66 -18.22
CA GLU A 66 -6.11 11.04 -19.51
C GLU A 66 -6.75 12.31 -20.05
N TRP A 67 -8.09 12.40 -20.03
CA TRP A 67 -8.79 13.60 -20.45
C TRP A 67 -8.47 14.82 -19.57
N ALA A 68 -8.37 14.63 -18.25
CA ALA A 68 -7.98 15.69 -17.33
C ALA A 68 -6.54 16.17 -17.57
N GLU A 69 -5.62 15.27 -17.90
CA GLU A 69 -4.24 15.62 -18.27
C GLU A 69 -4.19 16.34 -19.61
N GLU A 70 -4.92 15.88 -20.63
CA GLU A 70 -4.99 16.53 -21.93
C GLU A 70 -5.62 17.92 -21.85
N ALA A 71 -6.70 18.06 -21.08
CA ALA A 71 -7.32 19.36 -20.81
C ALA A 71 -6.36 20.31 -20.08
N LYS A 72 -5.48 19.77 -19.22
CA LYS A 72 -4.48 20.57 -18.49
C LYS A 72 -3.22 20.86 -19.31
N ARG A 73 -2.92 20.07 -20.33
CA ARG A 73 -1.70 20.14 -21.16
C ARG A 73 -1.30 21.54 -21.63
N PRO A 74 -2.20 22.46 -22.05
CA PRO A 74 -1.77 23.78 -22.52
C PRO A 74 -1.38 24.76 -21.40
N TYR A 75 -1.85 24.57 -20.17
CA TYR A 75 -1.60 25.52 -19.07
C TYR A 75 -0.17 25.53 -18.53
N PRO A 76 0.54 24.41 -18.29
CA PRO A 76 1.88 24.46 -17.73
C PRO A 76 2.88 25.10 -18.69
N GLU A 77 2.77 24.87 -20.00
CA GLU A 77 3.63 25.51 -20.99
C GLU A 77 3.41 27.03 -21.02
N SER A 78 2.14 27.45 -20.96
CA SER A 78 1.79 28.87 -20.89
C SER A 78 2.26 29.52 -19.58
N GLU A 79 2.08 28.85 -18.45
CA GLU A 79 2.54 29.30 -17.14
C GLU A 79 4.07 29.45 -17.10
N GLN A 80 4.80 28.46 -17.63
CA GLN A 80 6.25 28.51 -17.76
C GLN A 80 6.71 29.66 -18.65
N PHE A 81 6.04 29.88 -19.79
CA PHE A 81 6.32 31.00 -20.67
C PHE A 81 6.24 32.34 -19.92
N TYR A 82 5.14 32.61 -19.22
CA TYR A 82 4.99 33.86 -18.46
C TYR A 82 5.96 33.94 -17.27
N THR A 83 6.24 32.82 -16.61
CA THR A 83 7.21 32.74 -15.51
C THR A 83 8.61 33.15 -15.99
N HIS A 84 9.07 32.62 -17.13
CA HIS A 84 10.36 33.01 -17.72
C HIS A 84 10.38 34.49 -18.08
N ARG A 85 9.29 35.04 -18.65
CA ARG A 85 9.21 36.47 -18.96
C ARG A 85 9.33 37.35 -17.72
N LEU A 86 8.68 36.98 -16.61
CA LEU A 86 8.80 37.69 -15.35
C LEU A 86 10.20 37.57 -14.73
N GLU A 87 10.85 36.42 -14.91
CA GLU A 87 12.24 36.23 -14.49
C GLU A 87 13.20 37.13 -15.27
N PHE A 88 13.11 37.14 -16.60
CA PHE A 88 13.91 38.02 -17.46
C PHE A 88 13.74 39.48 -17.06
N PHE A 89 12.48 39.92 -16.88
CA PHE A 89 12.17 41.27 -16.44
C PHE A 89 12.83 41.61 -15.09
N LEU A 90 12.73 40.73 -14.09
CA LEU A 90 13.36 40.97 -12.79
C LEU A 90 14.89 41.05 -12.89
N ARG A 91 15.51 40.24 -13.75
CA ARG A 91 16.95 40.27 -14.00
C ARG A 91 17.39 41.59 -14.64
N GLU A 92 16.69 42.03 -15.70
CA GLU A 92 16.97 43.32 -16.35
C GLU A 92 16.81 44.50 -15.37
N GLN A 93 15.79 44.48 -14.52
CA GLN A 93 15.61 45.53 -13.50
C GLN A 93 16.75 45.52 -12.47
N LEU A 94 17.24 44.36 -12.06
CA LEU A 94 18.38 44.24 -11.15
C LEU A 94 19.67 44.76 -11.79
N GLU A 95 19.91 44.47 -13.07
CA GLU A 95 21.04 45.00 -13.84
C GLU A 95 20.92 46.53 -14.02
N GLY A 96 19.71 47.03 -14.21
CA GLY A 96 19.38 48.46 -14.28
C GLY A 96 19.44 49.21 -12.94
N GLY A 97 19.84 48.56 -11.85
CA GLY A 97 20.10 49.21 -10.56
C GLY A 97 18.97 49.10 -9.53
N LEU A 98 17.98 48.21 -9.72
CA LEU A 98 16.96 47.95 -8.71
C LEU A 98 17.60 47.45 -7.40
N LYS A 99 17.44 48.23 -6.32
CA LYS A 99 18.06 47.94 -5.01
C LYS A 99 17.46 46.72 -4.29
N LYS A 100 16.18 46.40 -4.54
CA LYS A 100 15.46 45.29 -3.89
C LYS A 100 15.38 44.11 -4.84
N LYS A 101 15.81 42.92 -4.38
CA LYS A 101 15.72 41.65 -5.12
C LYS A 101 14.30 41.05 -5.18
N SER A 102 13.28 41.91 -5.08
CA SER A 102 11.89 41.50 -5.07
C SER A 102 10.95 42.58 -5.57
N ILE A 103 9.93 42.18 -6.32
CA ILE A 103 8.84 43.04 -6.82
C ILE A 103 7.51 42.36 -6.44
N GLU A 104 6.61 43.11 -5.81
CA GLU A 104 5.26 42.64 -5.46
C GLU A 104 4.27 43.07 -6.54
N LEU A 105 3.54 42.11 -7.09
CA LEU A 105 2.45 42.30 -8.05
C LEU A 105 1.13 41.83 -7.38
N PRO A 106 -0.05 42.21 -7.90
CA PRO A 106 -1.33 41.89 -7.27
C PRO A 106 -1.58 40.41 -7.01
N ASN A 107 -1.10 39.53 -7.90
CA ASN A 107 -1.32 38.08 -7.82
C ASN A 107 -0.05 37.28 -7.47
N VAL A 108 1.15 37.85 -7.65
CA VAL A 108 2.42 37.13 -7.52
C VAL A 108 3.52 38.04 -6.95
N LYS A 109 4.46 37.46 -6.22
CA LYS A 109 5.64 38.16 -5.71
C LYS A 109 6.90 37.60 -6.35
N LEU A 110 7.57 38.40 -7.17
CA LEU A 110 8.83 38.06 -7.80
C LEU A 110 9.95 38.22 -6.77
N LYS A 111 10.81 37.22 -6.62
CA LYS A 111 11.97 37.29 -5.71
C LYS A 111 13.14 36.48 -6.24
N MET A 112 14.34 37.04 -6.15
CA MET A 112 15.58 36.29 -6.35
C MET A 112 16.10 35.82 -4.99
N VAL A 113 16.02 34.52 -4.75
CA VAL A 113 16.49 33.88 -3.50
C VAL A 113 17.79 33.14 -3.77
N LYS A 114 18.75 33.22 -2.82
CA LYS A 114 19.94 32.38 -2.87
C LYS A 114 19.52 30.92 -2.64
N GLN A 115 19.75 30.06 -3.62
CA GLN A 115 19.57 28.61 -3.46
C GLN A 115 20.81 28.03 -2.77
N GLN A 116 20.59 26.97 -1.97
CA GLN A 116 21.71 26.17 -1.47
C GLN A 116 22.35 25.40 -2.63
N PRO A 117 23.65 25.10 -2.56
CA PRO A 117 24.32 24.34 -3.61
C PRO A 117 23.66 22.96 -3.78
N GLU A 118 23.61 22.51 -5.03
CA GLU A 118 23.25 21.13 -5.32
C GLU A 118 24.38 20.21 -4.83
N PHE A 119 24.03 19.21 -4.02
CA PHE A 119 24.99 18.23 -3.52
C PHE A 119 24.83 16.95 -4.33
N THR A 120 25.74 16.73 -5.29
CA THR A 120 25.92 15.41 -5.90
C THR A 120 26.59 14.50 -4.86
N LYS A 121 25.88 13.47 -4.41
CA LYS A 121 26.37 12.52 -3.39
C LYS A 121 26.73 11.21 -4.06
N ASP A 122 27.97 10.77 -3.86
CA ASP A 122 28.39 9.40 -4.09
C ASP A 122 28.12 8.60 -2.81
N GLU A 123 27.13 7.69 -2.86
CA GLU A 123 26.66 6.99 -1.66
C GLU A 123 27.73 6.08 -1.04
N ASP A 124 28.59 5.47 -1.85
CA ASP A 124 29.65 4.57 -1.38
C ASP A 124 30.75 5.34 -0.63
N MET A 125 31.20 6.48 -1.19
CA MET A 125 32.18 7.34 -0.53
C MET A 125 31.59 8.01 0.71
N LEU A 126 30.33 8.44 0.63
CA LEU A 126 29.63 9.06 1.76
C LEU A 126 29.42 8.06 2.89
N PHE A 127 29.08 6.80 2.60
CA PHE A 127 28.91 5.75 3.61
C PHE A 127 30.23 5.39 4.30
N LYS A 128 31.34 5.29 3.55
CA LYS A 128 32.69 5.07 4.13
C LYS A 128 33.09 6.20 5.08
N TYR A 129 32.86 7.45 4.67
CA TYR A 129 33.11 8.62 5.51
C TYR A 129 32.19 8.65 6.74
N ALA A 130 30.89 8.38 6.56
CA ALA A 130 29.92 8.34 7.65
C ALA A 130 30.25 7.25 8.67
N LYS A 131 30.69 6.08 8.21
CA LYS A 131 31.12 4.95 9.07
C LYS A 131 32.37 5.28 9.88
N ALA A 132 33.33 5.99 9.29
CA ALA A 132 34.54 6.42 9.98
C ALA A 132 34.31 7.54 11.01
N ASN A 133 33.21 8.29 10.88
CA ASN A 133 32.89 9.45 11.72
C ASN A 133 31.62 9.24 12.58
N GLU A 134 31.18 7.99 12.79
CA GLU A 134 30.02 7.65 13.63
C GLU A 134 28.70 8.33 13.21
N MET A 135 28.56 8.74 11.95
CA MET A 135 27.36 9.38 11.40
C MET A 135 26.41 8.39 10.70
N VAL A 136 26.51 7.09 11.04
CA VAL A 136 25.67 6.04 10.47
C VAL A 136 24.48 5.78 11.37
N LYS A 137 23.28 5.80 10.78
CA LYS A 137 22.07 5.36 11.48
C LYS A 137 21.97 3.84 11.41
N VAL A 138 22.23 3.17 12.54
CA VAL A 138 22.00 1.73 12.68
C VAL A 138 20.55 1.51 13.12
N LYS A 139 19.83 0.62 12.43
CA LYS A 139 18.48 0.20 12.81
C LYS A 139 18.54 -1.27 13.20
N GLU A 140 18.54 -1.54 14.50
CA GLU A 140 18.45 -2.90 15.03
C GLU A 140 16.99 -3.29 15.19
N SER A 141 16.64 -4.51 14.82
CA SER A 141 15.30 -5.07 14.98
C SER A 141 15.38 -6.53 15.40
N THR A 142 14.46 -6.95 16.26
CA THR A 142 14.40 -8.33 16.76
C THR A 142 14.15 -9.32 15.63
N ASP A 143 15.05 -10.28 15.45
CA ASP A 143 14.81 -11.43 14.58
C ASP A 143 13.95 -12.47 15.31
N TRP A 144 12.64 -12.35 15.14
CA TRP A 144 11.67 -13.27 15.72
C TRP A 144 11.84 -14.72 15.27
N THR A 145 12.39 -14.94 14.06
CA THR A 145 12.60 -16.28 13.53
C THR A 145 13.76 -16.95 14.26
N ALA A 146 14.85 -16.22 14.53
CA ALA A 146 15.97 -16.71 15.33
C ALA A 146 15.53 -17.00 16.78
N VAL A 147 14.79 -16.09 17.41
CA VAL A 147 14.27 -16.25 18.79
C VAL A 147 13.39 -17.50 18.92
N LYS A 148 12.49 -17.74 17.96
CA LYS A 148 11.64 -18.94 17.95
C LYS A 148 12.42 -20.24 17.75
N LYS A 149 13.50 -20.23 16.97
CA LYS A 149 14.33 -21.42 16.71
C LYS A 149 15.20 -21.79 17.90
N ALA A 150 15.72 -20.80 18.62
CA ALA A 150 16.52 -21.00 19.83
C ALA A 150 15.68 -21.43 21.04
N GLY A 151 14.37 -21.16 21.01
CA GLY A 151 13.45 -21.46 22.10
C GLY A 151 12.79 -22.83 22.01
N LYS A 152 12.65 -23.52 23.13
CA LYS A 152 11.78 -24.68 23.33
C LYS A 152 10.57 -24.27 24.18
N VAL A 153 9.38 -24.69 23.77
CA VAL A 153 8.15 -24.45 24.53
C VAL A 153 8.09 -25.43 25.69
N VAL A 154 8.02 -24.91 26.93
CA VAL A 154 7.81 -25.70 28.14
C VAL A 154 6.65 -25.07 28.91
N GLY A 155 5.49 -25.71 28.91
CA GLY A 155 4.27 -25.15 29.49
C GLY A 155 3.86 -23.85 28.80
N ASN A 156 3.84 -22.75 29.54
CA ASN A 156 3.40 -21.44 29.04
C ASN A 156 4.56 -20.49 28.70
N VAL A 157 5.80 -20.98 28.72
CA VAL A 157 6.99 -20.15 28.52
C VAL A 157 7.86 -20.72 27.40
N LEU A 158 8.57 -19.83 26.71
CA LEU A 158 9.60 -20.19 25.75
C LEU A 158 10.96 -20.14 26.46
N ILE A 159 11.66 -21.27 26.52
CA ILE A 159 12.95 -21.40 27.21
C ILE A 159 14.05 -21.48 26.17
N ASP A 160 15.13 -20.72 26.32
CA ASP A 160 16.28 -20.78 25.43
C ASP A 160 17.15 -22.04 25.63
N GLU A 161 18.24 -22.17 24.87
CA GLU A 161 19.16 -23.32 24.96
C GLU A 161 19.88 -23.42 26.31
N ASN A 162 19.95 -22.33 27.09
CA ASN A 162 20.62 -22.26 28.39
C ASN A 162 19.67 -22.56 29.57
N GLY A 163 18.38 -22.75 29.30
CA GLY A 163 17.38 -22.98 30.33
C GLY A 163 16.76 -21.69 30.90
N GLU A 164 17.03 -20.53 30.30
CA GLU A 164 16.46 -19.25 30.72
C GLU A 164 15.18 -18.93 29.95
N GLN A 165 14.20 -18.34 30.64
CA GLN A 165 12.94 -17.92 30.02
C GLN A 165 13.19 -16.72 29.10
N ILE A 166 12.79 -16.82 27.84
CA ILE A 166 12.85 -15.71 26.88
C ILE A 166 11.82 -14.64 27.30
N PRO A 167 12.27 -13.43 27.69
CA PRO A 167 11.38 -12.38 28.16
C PRO A 167 10.47 -11.89 27.04
N GLY A 168 9.20 -11.61 27.37
CA GLY A 168 8.22 -11.07 26.43
C GLY A 168 7.51 -12.09 25.54
N VAL A 169 7.72 -13.40 25.76
CA VAL A 169 7.03 -14.47 25.04
C VAL A 169 6.11 -15.26 25.99
N GLU A 170 4.81 -15.16 25.77
CA GLU A 170 3.81 -15.99 26.42
C GLU A 170 3.33 -17.07 25.44
N VAL A 171 3.38 -18.33 25.87
CA VAL A 171 2.95 -19.46 25.05
C VAL A 171 1.61 -19.96 25.56
N THR A 172 0.59 -19.84 24.72
CA THR A 172 -0.73 -20.42 24.97
C THR A 172 -0.88 -21.68 24.12
N PRO A 173 -1.00 -22.90 24.72
CA PRO A 173 -1.26 -24.10 23.94
C PRO A 173 -2.61 -23.93 23.23
N ARG A 174 -2.60 -24.07 21.90
CA ARG A 174 -3.81 -24.01 21.09
C ARG A 174 -4.19 -25.43 20.69
N PRO A 175 -5.49 -25.79 20.73
CA PRO A 175 -5.94 -27.08 20.25
C PRO A 175 -5.64 -27.22 18.76
N ASP A 176 -5.60 -28.46 18.29
CA ASP A 176 -5.44 -28.75 16.87
C ASP A 176 -6.49 -28.00 16.06
N LYS A 177 -6.02 -27.31 15.02
CA LYS A 177 -6.88 -26.54 14.14
C LYS A 177 -7.38 -27.45 13.02
N PHE A 178 -8.69 -27.55 12.90
CA PHE A 178 -9.31 -28.14 11.71
C PHE A 178 -8.91 -27.32 10.46
N SER A 179 -8.43 -28.01 9.44
CA SER A 179 -8.03 -27.43 8.16
C SER A 179 -8.68 -28.20 7.02
N LEU A 180 -9.20 -27.47 6.04
CA LEU A 180 -9.71 -28.02 4.78
C LEU A 180 -8.81 -27.54 3.65
N GLU A 181 -8.15 -28.49 3.00
CA GLU A 181 -7.34 -28.23 1.82
C GLU A 181 -8.10 -28.73 0.59
N VAL A 182 -8.26 -27.87 -0.41
CA VAL A 182 -8.89 -28.26 -1.68
C VAL A 182 -7.84 -29.00 -2.50
N ILE A 183 -8.02 -30.30 -2.67
CA ILE A 183 -7.18 -31.12 -3.56
C ILE A 183 -7.74 -30.90 -4.97
N LYS A 184 -7.02 -30.14 -5.79
CA LYS A 184 -7.40 -29.80 -7.16
C LYS A 184 -6.55 -30.57 -8.16
#